data_AF-A0A0Q0A013-F1
#
_entry.id   AF-A0A0Q0A013-F1
#
_cell.length_a   1.000
_cell.length_b   1.000
_cell.length_c   1.000
_cell.angle_alpha   90.00
_cell.angle_beta   90.00
_cell.angle_gamma   90.00
#
_symmetry.space_group_name_H-M   'P 1'
#
loop_
_entity.id
_entity.type
_entity.pdbx_description
1 polymer ?
#
loop_
_entity_poly.entity_id
_entity_poly.type
_entity_poly.pdbx_seq_one_letter_code
_entity_poly.pdbx_strand_id
1 'polypeptide(L)' 'MYTGYYFSDGHIFGRNGYTGFYTSDKHIYGRQGYYCFYLSDGHIYGPQGYTRFYISDHHIYGPSATLPWM' A
#
# COMPACT_ATOMS: atom_id res chain seq x y z
N MET A 1 -10.12 6.60 -6.61
CA MET A 1 -10.59 5.41 -7.36
C MET A 1 -10.03 4.16 -6.72
N TYR A 2 -10.71 3.01 -6.86
CA TYR A 2 -10.14 1.72 -6.42
C TYR A 2 -8.91 1.39 -7.28
N THR A 3 -7.80 1.02 -6.66
CA THR A 3 -6.54 0.78 -7.36
C THR A 3 -6.45 -0.64 -7.94
N GLY A 4 -7.31 -1.56 -7.48
CA GLY A 4 -7.17 -2.99 -7.77
C GLY A 4 -6.31 -3.75 -6.76
N TYR A 5 -5.83 -3.06 -5.71
CA TYR A 5 -5.01 -3.65 -4.66
C TYR A 5 -5.73 -3.67 -3.31
N TYR A 6 -5.44 -4.68 -2.50
CA TYR A 6 -6.04 -4.85 -1.17
C TYR A 6 -5.04 -5.47 -0.19
N PHE A 7 -5.28 -5.24 1.09
CA PHE A 7 -4.58 -5.84 2.21
C PHE A 7 -5.26 -7.13 2.63
N SER A 8 -4.48 -8.18 2.86
CA SER A 8 -4.95 -9.41 3.48
C SER A 8 -3.82 -10.02 4.29
N ASP A 9 -4.05 -10.27 5.58
CA ASP A 9 -3.08 -10.87 6.49
C ASP A 9 -1.70 -10.17 6.47
N GLY A 10 -1.71 -8.84 6.50
CA GLY A 10 -0.49 -8.02 6.43
C GLY A 10 0.23 -8.03 5.08
N HIS A 11 -0.30 -8.70 4.05
CA HIS A 11 0.26 -8.73 2.71
C HIS A 11 -0.60 -7.91 1.73
N ILE A 12 0.03 -7.40 0.68
CA ILE A 12 -0.62 -6.64 -0.38
C ILE A 12 -0.83 -7.57 -1.58
N PHE A 13 -2.07 -7.59 -2.06
CA PHE A 13 -2.49 -8.37 -3.21
C PHE A 13 -3.04 -7.45 -4.29
N GLY A 14 -2.87 -7.85 -5.53
CA GLY A 14 -3.50 -7.21 -6.69
C GLY A 14 -4.28 -8.24 -7.51
N ARG A 15 -4.71 -7.84 -8.71
CA ARG A 15 -5.48 -8.70 -9.63
C ARG A 15 -4.82 -10.06 -9.91
N ASN A 16 -3.49 -10.11 -9.94
CA ASN A 16 -2.71 -11.33 -10.24
C ASN A 16 -2.23 -12.06 -8.97
N GLY A 17 -2.75 -11.72 -7.79
CA GLY A 17 -2.35 -12.31 -6.51
C GLY A 17 -1.31 -11.48 -5.76
N TYR A 18 -0.47 -12.17 -4.96
CA TYR A 18 0.48 -11.55 -4.06
C TYR A 18 1.49 -10.67 -4.82
N THR A 19 1.64 -9.42 -4.40
CA THR A 19 2.47 -8.45 -5.12
C THR A 19 3.93 -8.47 -4.69
N GLY A 20 4.30 -9.26 -3.68
CA GLY A 20 5.63 -9.21 -3.08
C GLY A 20 5.82 -8.09 -2.06
N PHE A 21 4.75 -7.39 -1.69
CA PHE A 21 4.76 -6.31 -0.71
C PHE A 21 3.93 -6.69 0.51
N TYR A 22 4.41 -6.31 1.69
CA TYR A 22 3.78 -6.60 2.98
C TYR A 22 3.93 -5.40 3.91
N THR A 23 3.12 -5.38 4.96
CA THR A 23 3.19 -4.39 6.02
C THR A 23 3.64 -5.03 7.32
N SER A 24 4.63 -4.41 7.96
CA SER A 24 5.05 -4.73 9.32
C SER A 24 5.16 -3.43 10.11
N ASP A 25 4.59 -3.37 11.32
CA ASP A 25 4.55 -2.15 12.14
C ASP A 25 4.11 -0.91 11.37
N LYS A 26 3.06 -1.06 10.53
CA LYS A 26 2.52 -0.04 9.63
C LYS A 26 3.46 0.43 8.50
N HIS A 27 4.68 -0.07 8.41
CA HIS A 27 5.62 0.24 7.34
C HIS A 27 5.46 -0.75 6.18
N ILE A 28 5.60 -0.27 4.95
CA ILE A 28 5.50 -1.08 3.74
C ILE A 28 6.90 -1.56 3.34
N TYR A 29 6.99 -2.88 3.20
CA TYR A 29 8.18 -3.60 2.80
C TYR A 29 7.91 -4.37 1.51
N GLY A 30 8.97 -4.62 0.76
CA GLY A 30 8.97 -5.52 -0.38
C GLY A 30 10.21 -6.41 -0.37
N ARG A 31 10.52 -7.03 -1.50
CA ARG A 31 11.69 -7.91 -1.66
C ARG A 31 13.02 -7.24 -1.30
N GLN A 32 13.14 -5.92 -1.52
CA GLN A 32 14.36 -5.16 -1.24
C GLN A 32 14.39 -4.54 0.17
N GLY A 33 13.43 -4.86 1.03
CA GLY A 33 13.30 -4.29 2.38
C GLY A 33 12.30 -3.15 2.43
N TYR A 34 12.58 -2.14 3.25
CA TYR A 34 11.67 -1.01 3.51
C TYR A 34 11.62 -0.05 2.31
N TYR A 35 10.42 0.30 1.85
CA TYR A 35 10.22 1.17 0.68
C TYR A 35 10.01 2.65 1.05
N CYS A 36 10.19 3.04 2.32
CA CYS A 36 9.94 4.40 2.80
C CYS A 36 8.47 4.85 2.77
N PHE A 37 7.53 3.90 2.80
CA PHE A 37 6.09 4.17 2.91
C PHE A 37 5.52 3.57 4.18
N TYR A 38 4.52 4.24 4.76
CA TYR A 38 3.87 3.80 5.99
C TYR A 38 2.39 4.17 6.01
N LEU A 39 1.66 3.46 6.86
CA LEU A 39 0.23 3.62 7.10
C LEU A 39 0.01 4.45 8.37
N SER A 40 -0.81 5.49 8.28
CA SER A 40 -1.29 6.25 9.44
C SER A 40 -2.75 6.63 9.22
N ASP A 41 -3.61 6.33 10.19
CA ASP A 41 -5.04 6.66 10.15
C ASP A 41 -5.75 6.27 8.85
N GLY A 42 -5.44 5.08 8.32
CA GLY A 42 -6.01 4.59 7.06
C GLY A 42 -5.48 5.31 5.81
N HIS A 43 -4.47 6.17 5.93
CA HIS A 43 -3.83 6.88 4.83
C HIS A 43 -2.41 6.37 4.62
N ILE A 44 -1.93 6.50 3.38
CA ILE A 44 -0.58 6.08 3.01
C ILE A 44 0.31 7.29 2.83
N TYR A 45 1.43 7.28 3.52
CA TYR A 45 2.45 8.32 3.50
C TYR A 45 3.75 7.76 2.94
N GLY A 46 4.50 8.60 2.24
CA GLY A 46 5.81 8.29 1.68
C GLY A 46 6.85 9.33 2.10
N PRO A 47 8.03 9.33 1.46
CA PRO A 47 9.13 10.25 1.78
C PRO A 47 8.75 11.73 1.67
N GLN A 48 7.79 12.05 0.79
CA GLN A 48 7.30 13.40 0.54
C GLN A 48 5.98 13.71 1.29
N GLY A 49 5.56 12.85 2.23
CA GLY A 49 4.33 13.01 2.99
C GLY A 49 3.14 12.26 2.36
N TYR A 50 1.95 12.84 2.47
CA TYR A 50 0.71 12.16 2.08
C TYR A 50 0.67 11.86 0.58
N THR A 51 0.49 10.59 0.23
CA THR A 51 0.53 10.13 -1.17
C THR A 51 -0.80 10.28 -1.91
N ARG A 52 -1.87 10.70 -1.22
CA ARG A 52 -3.26 10.67 -1.72
C ARG A 52 -3.86 9.27 -1.86
N PHE A 53 -3.17 8.24 -1.38
CA PHE A 53 -3.71 6.89 -1.24
C PHE A 53 -4.27 6.67 0.16
N TYR A 54 -5.37 5.93 0.25
CA TYR A 54 -6.05 5.57 1.49
C TYR A 54 -6.58 4.15 1.43
N ILE A 55 -6.85 3.59 2.60
CA ILE A 55 -7.38 2.24 2.80
C ILE A 55 -8.80 2.38 3.29
N SER A 56 -9.72 1.67 2.64
CA SER A 56 -11.09 1.53 3.07
C SER A 56 -11.52 0.10 2.88
N ASP A 57 -12.03 -0.53 3.94
CA ASP A 57 -12.43 -1.94 3.95
C ASP A 57 -11.35 -2.86 3.35
N HIS A 58 -10.10 -2.69 3.82
CA HIS A 58 -8.91 -3.41 3.33
C HIS A 58 -8.49 -3.12 1.87
N HIS A 59 -9.30 -2.41 1.10
CA HIS A 59 -8.98 -2.06 -0.29
C HIS A 59 -8.24 -0.73 -0.35
N ILE A 60 -7.29 -0.64 -1.28
CA ILE A 60 -6.50 0.57 -1.50
C ILE A 60 -7.19 1.43 -2.57
N TYR A 61 -7.35 2.71 -2.26
CA TYR A 61 -7.90 3.71 -3.15
C TYR A 61 -6.90 4.85 -3.30
N GLY A 62 -6.91 5.51 -4.46
CA GLY A 62 -6.01 6.63 -4.71
C GLY A 62 -6.28 7.34 -6.03
N PRO A 63 -5.37 8.24 -6.45
CA PRO A 63 -5.47 8.99 -7.70
C PRO A 63 -5.03 8.19 -8.94
N SER A 64 -4.34 7.07 -8.77
CA SER A 64 -3.84 6.20 -9.85
C SER A 64 -4.08 4.74 -9.51
N ALA A 65 -4.13 3.88 -10.52
CA ALA A 65 -4.13 2.43 -10.31
C ALA A 65 -2.77 1.93 -9.79
N THR A 66 -1.67 2.57 -10.19
CA THR A 66 -0.32 2.20 -9.73
C THR A 66 -0.05 2.74 -8.33
N LEU A 67 0.39 1.88 -7.41
CA LEU A 67 0.77 2.27 -6.05
C LEU A 67 2.11 3.03 -6.08
N PRO A 68 2.35 3.98 -5.16
CA PRO A 68 3.49 4.88 -5.25
C PRO A 68 4.87 4.23 -5.01
N TRP A 69 4.90 2.96 -4.59
CA TRP A 69 6.12 2.16 -4.41
C TRP A 69 6.32 1.06 -5.46
N MET A 70 5.42 0.98 -6.46
CA MET A 70 5.50 0.06 -7.59
C MET A 70 5.91 0.80 -8.85
#